data_AF-A0A271VKR1-F1
#
_entry.id   AF-A0A271VKR1-F1
#
_cell.length_a   1.000
_cell.length_b   1.000
_cell.length_c   1.000
_cell.angle_alpha   90.00
_cell.angle_beta   90.00
_cell.angle_gamma   90.00
#
_symmetry.space_group_name_H-M   'P 1'
#
loop_
_entity.id
_entity.type
_entity.pdbx_description
1 polymer ?
#
loop_
_entity_poly.entity_id
_entity_poly.type
_entity_poly.pdbx_seq_one_letter_code
_entity_poly.pdbx_strand_id
1 'polypeptide(L)'
;MNYKKLPLLLAFITPSICLAESSYDAYKDSVKNCIEIENQKSPVTINDLHGLKPEDIDKYLLLLKDIRIQECSKSYEMEALVNELSSGNELININKLSERYLSIYIKKRTNTLSENELSKLNQLDSSLKAKSLEVNMLSLWEKLKYN
;
A
#
# COMPACT_ATOMS: atom_id res chain seq x y z
N MET A 1 -16.36 56.01 45.33
CA MET A 1 -16.81 55.33 44.09
C MET A 1 -15.90 54.14 43.84
N ASN A 2 -16.48 52.94 43.86
CA ASN A 2 -15.82 51.65 43.64
C ASN A 2 -15.56 51.45 42.14
N TYR A 3 -14.32 51.34 41.71
CA TYR A 3 -13.98 50.76 40.40
C TYR A 3 -13.42 49.37 40.62
N LYS A 4 -14.31 48.38 40.50
CA LYS A 4 -13.97 46.97 40.32
C LYS A 4 -13.51 46.74 38.87
N LYS A 5 -12.74 45.65 38.70
CA LYS A 5 -12.43 44.89 37.45
C LYS A 5 -11.29 45.52 36.63
N LEU A 6 -10.31 44.78 36.10
CA LEU A 6 -10.38 43.47 35.45
C LEU A 6 -8.94 42.90 35.34
N PRO A 7 -8.66 41.61 35.61
CA PRO A 7 -7.39 41.01 35.24
C PRO A 7 -7.36 40.75 33.72
N LEU A 8 -6.38 41.35 33.05
CA LEU A 8 -6.10 41.13 31.63
C LEU A 8 -5.47 39.74 31.45
N LEU A 9 -6.30 38.72 31.27
CA LEU A 9 -5.85 37.40 30.82
C LEU A 9 -5.44 37.52 29.35
N LEU A 10 -4.13 37.66 29.08
CA LEU A 10 -3.58 37.40 27.75
C LEU A 10 -3.71 35.90 27.47
N ALA A 11 -4.81 35.52 26.82
CA ALA A 11 -4.89 34.24 26.15
C ALA A 11 -3.95 34.28 24.94
N PHE A 12 -2.81 33.61 25.04
CA PHE A 12 -2.01 33.24 23.87
C PHE A 12 -2.82 32.23 23.06
N ILE A 13 -3.62 32.74 22.12
CA ILE A 13 -4.23 31.93 21.08
C ILE A 13 -3.09 31.66 20.09
N THR A 14 -2.28 30.62 20.32
CA THR A 14 -1.45 30.08 19.25
C THR A 14 -2.41 29.47 18.24
N PRO A 15 -2.52 29.99 17.00
CA PRO A 15 -3.27 29.27 15.98
C PRO A 15 -2.56 27.94 15.80
N SER A 16 -3.19 26.85 16.22
CA SER A 16 -2.79 25.51 15.81
C SER A 16 -2.89 25.50 14.29
N ILE A 17 -1.75 25.64 13.61
CA ILE A 17 -1.65 25.40 12.18
C ILE A 17 -1.82 23.89 12.03
N CYS A 18 -3.08 23.44 12.07
CA CYS A 18 -3.44 22.11 11.62
C CYS A 18 -3.25 22.16 10.10
N LEU A 19 -2.05 21.81 9.64
CA LEU A 19 -1.83 21.55 8.22
C LEU A 19 -2.83 20.45 7.87
N ALA A 20 -3.86 20.80 7.07
CA ALA A 20 -4.81 19.82 6.59
C ALA A 20 -4.02 18.76 5.83
N GLU A 21 -3.97 17.55 6.36
CA GLU A 21 -3.32 16.43 5.72
C GLU A 21 -3.99 16.22 4.36
N SER A 22 -3.20 16.15 3.29
CA SER A 22 -3.77 15.87 1.98
C SER A 22 -4.29 14.43 1.96
N SER A 23 -5.36 14.15 1.22
CA SER A 23 -5.86 12.76 1.08
C SER A 23 -4.78 11.80 0.56
N TYR A 24 -3.81 12.31 -0.20
CA TYR A 24 -2.67 11.53 -0.66
C TYR A 24 -1.66 11.22 0.45
N ASP A 25 -1.46 12.12 1.41
CA ASP A 25 -0.65 11.84 2.60
C ASP A 25 -1.30 10.75 3.46
N ALA A 26 -2.61 10.84 3.68
CA ALA A 26 -3.37 9.82 4.40
C ALA A 26 -3.30 8.44 3.70
N TYR A 27 -3.34 8.41 2.37
CA TYR A 27 -3.11 7.18 1.60
C TYR A 27 -1.70 6.61 1.81
N LYS A 28 -0.64 7.44 1.75
CA LYS A 28 0.73 6.97 2.00
C LYS A 28 0.89 6.41 3.41
N ASP A 29 0.29 7.04 4.41
CA ASP A 29 0.36 6.56 5.78
C ASP A 29 -0.45 5.28 5.99
N SER A 30 -1.58 5.13 5.30
CA SER A 30 -2.32 3.86 5.21
C SER A 30 -1.47 2.74 4.61
N VAL A 31 -0.74 3.00 3.52
CA VAL A 31 0.18 2.04 2.90
C VAL A 31 1.26 1.59 3.89
N LYS A 32 1.89 2.51 4.63
CA LYS A 32 2.89 2.17 5.66
C LYS A 32 2.29 1.28 6.74
N ASN A 33 1.12 1.64 7.27
CA ASN A 33 0.43 0.85 8.28
C ASN A 33 0.08 -0.56 7.76
N CYS A 34 -0.34 -0.69 6.49
CA CYS A 34 -0.59 -1.99 5.87
C CYS A 34 0.69 -2.85 5.74
N ILE A 35 1.84 -2.22 5.43
CA ILE A 35 3.14 -2.90 5.42
C ILE A 35 3.50 -3.37 6.84
N GLU A 36 3.25 -2.58 7.86
CA GLU A 36 3.48 -2.97 9.26
C GLU A 36 2.60 -4.16 9.67
N ILE A 37 1.32 -4.17 9.28
CA ILE A 37 0.40 -5.30 9.50
C ILE A 37 0.90 -6.57 8.80
N GLU A 38 1.35 -6.48 7.54
CA GLU A 38 1.95 -7.63 6.86
C GLU A 38 3.23 -8.12 7.57
N ASN A 39 4.08 -7.22 8.07
CA ASN A 39 5.29 -7.57 8.82
C ASN A 39 5.01 -8.27 10.16
N GLN A 40 3.82 -8.14 10.73
CA GLN A 40 3.43 -8.86 11.96
C GLN A 40 3.13 -10.35 11.72
N LYS A 41 2.95 -10.77 10.45
CA LYS A 41 2.77 -12.18 10.10
C LYS A 41 4.11 -12.92 10.09
N SER A 42 4.06 -14.25 10.25
CA SER A 42 5.26 -15.09 10.10
C SER A 42 5.88 -14.93 8.71
N PRO A 43 7.18 -14.68 8.57
CA PRO A 43 7.79 -14.48 7.26
C PRO A 43 7.67 -15.73 6.38
N VAL A 44 7.44 -15.53 5.09
CA VAL A 44 7.47 -16.63 4.12
C VAL A 44 8.88 -17.22 4.04
N THR A 45 8.96 -18.55 3.97
CA THR A 45 10.21 -19.29 3.91
C THR A 45 10.28 -20.12 2.64
N ILE A 46 11.46 -20.66 2.31
CA ILE A 46 11.63 -21.51 1.11
C ILE A 46 10.73 -22.75 1.13
N ASN A 47 10.44 -23.30 2.31
CA ASN A 47 9.58 -24.45 2.49
C ASN A 47 8.12 -24.13 2.15
N ASP A 48 7.69 -22.88 2.37
CA ASP A 48 6.35 -22.41 2.01
C ASP A 48 6.18 -22.21 0.50
N LEU A 49 7.30 -22.17 -0.26
CA LEU A 49 7.36 -21.90 -1.69
C LEU A 49 7.65 -23.16 -2.51
N HIS A 50 7.40 -24.35 -1.96
CA HIS A 50 7.65 -25.61 -2.64
C HIS A 50 6.92 -25.67 -4.00
N GLY A 51 7.67 -26.02 -5.06
CA GLY A 51 7.14 -26.10 -6.43
C GLY A 51 7.10 -24.77 -7.19
N LEU A 52 7.53 -23.66 -6.57
CA LEU A 52 7.78 -22.42 -7.29
C LEU A 52 9.17 -22.41 -7.91
N LYS A 53 9.26 -21.74 -9.05
CA LYS A 53 10.53 -21.46 -9.73
C LYS A 53 11.00 -20.03 -9.43
N PRO A 54 12.27 -19.68 -9.65
CA PRO A 54 12.75 -18.31 -9.46
C PRO A 54 11.89 -17.25 -10.19
N GLU A 55 11.49 -17.49 -11.44
CA GLU A 55 10.63 -16.57 -12.19
C GLU A 55 9.25 -16.31 -11.55
N ASP A 56 8.78 -17.20 -10.68
CA ASP A 56 7.51 -17.05 -9.97
C ASP A 56 7.58 -15.97 -8.86
N ILE A 57 8.78 -15.63 -8.36
CA ILE A 57 8.96 -14.58 -7.34
C ILE A 57 8.52 -13.23 -7.91
N ASP A 58 9.12 -12.83 -9.03
CA ASP A 58 8.78 -11.57 -9.67
C ASP A 58 7.34 -11.60 -10.13
N LYS A 59 6.95 -12.64 -10.88
CA LYS A 59 5.64 -12.73 -11.52
C LYS A 59 4.46 -12.76 -10.55
N TYR A 60 4.58 -13.52 -9.45
CA TYR A 60 3.48 -13.75 -8.52
C TYR A 60 3.72 -13.14 -7.14
N LEU A 61 4.84 -13.42 -6.47
CA LEU A 61 5.00 -13.00 -5.07
C LEU A 61 5.11 -11.48 -4.90
N LEU A 62 5.82 -10.78 -5.79
CA LEU A 62 5.85 -9.32 -5.77
C LEU A 62 4.47 -8.72 -6.09
N LEU A 63 3.74 -9.26 -7.08
CA LEU A 63 2.39 -8.80 -7.37
C LEU A 63 1.46 -9.00 -6.18
N LEU A 64 1.57 -10.17 -5.53
CA LEU A 64 0.73 -10.55 -4.41
C LEU A 64 0.98 -9.67 -3.20
N LYS A 65 2.25 -9.34 -2.94
CA LYS A 65 2.65 -8.34 -1.94
C LYS A 65 1.92 -7.02 -2.21
N ASP A 66 2.02 -6.49 -3.43
CA ASP A 66 1.37 -5.22 -3.79
C ASP A 66 -0.16 -5.30 -3.66
N ILE A 67 -0.78 -6.40 -4.09
CA ILE A 67 -2.23 -6.65 -3.95
C ILE A 67 -2.66 -6.56 -2.49
N ARG A 68 -1.96 -7.23 -1.56
CA ARG A 68 -2.35 -7.24 -0.14
C ARG A 68 -2.26 -5.85 0.49
N ILE A 69 -1.21 -5.10 0.17
CA ILE A 69 -1.05 -3.71 0.62
C ILE A 69 -2.15 -2.83 0.04
N GLN A 70 -2.47 -3.00 -1.24
CA GLN A 70 -3.55 -2.27 -1.91
C GLN A 70 -4.91 -2.57 -1.28
N GLU A 71 -5.25 -3.84 -1.08
CA GLU A 71 -6.53 -4.25 -0.50
C GLU A 71 -6.72 -3.70 0.92
N CYS A 72 -5.66 -3.72 1.72
CA CYS A 72 -5.66 -3.15 3.07
C CYS A 72 -5.82 -1.61 3.06
N SER A 73 -5.20 -0.91 2.11
CA SER A 73 -5.22 0.57 2.02
C SER A 73 -6.31 1.12 1.09
N LYS A 74 -7.15 0.25 0.52
CA LYS A 74 -8.07 0.54 -0.60
C LYS A 74 -8.97 1.75 -0.39
N SER A 75 -9.51 1.94 0.81
CA SER A 75 -10.42 3.06 1.10
C SER A 75 -9.71 4.41 0.96
N TYR A 76 -8.50 4.52 1.52
CA TYR A 76 -7.70 5.74 1.45
C TYR A 76 -7.18 5.99 0.05
N GLU A 77 -6.77 4.92 -0.66
CA GLU A 77 -6.36 5.04 -2.06
C GLU A 77 -7.48 5.60 -2.94
N MET A 78 -8.71 5.10 -2.76
CA MET A 78 -9.87 5.56 -3.52
C MET A 78 -10.16 7.04 -3.26
N GLU A 79 -10.13 7.46 -2.00
CA GLU A 79 -10.34 8.87 -1.63
C GLU A 79 -9.27 9.77 -2.25
N ALA A 80 -8.00 9.39 -2.13
CA ALA A 80 -6.87 10.11 -2.72
C ALA A 80 -6.99 10.23 -4.25
N LEU A 81 -7.32 9.14 -4.93
CA LEU A 81 -7.48 9.10 -6.37
C LEU A 81 -8.65 9.97 -6.83
N VAL A 82 -9.81 9.90 -6.16
CA VAL A 82 -10.97 10.74 -6.48
C VAL A 82 -10.64 12.23 -6.30
N ASN A 83 -9.95 12.59 -5.22
CA ASN A 83 -9.55 13.98 -4.98
C ASN A 83 -8.55 14.49 -6.02
N GLU A 84 -7.59 13.67 -6.43
CA GLU A 84 -6.64 14.02 -7.51
C GLU A 84 -7.36 14.19 -8.85
N LEU A 85 -8.26 13.27 -9.21
CA LEU A 85 -9.03 13.35 -10.45
C LEU A 85 -10.02 14.54 -10.47
N SER A 86 -10.55 14.94 -9.31
CA SER A 86 -11.51 16.05 -9.20
C SER A 86 -10.84 17.42 -9.16
N SER A 87 -9.59 17.49 -8.70
CA SER A 87 -8.80 18.74 -8.63
C SER A 87 -7.92 18.99 -9.85
N GLY A 88 -7.68 17.96 -10.67
CA GLY A 88 -6.88 18.05 -11.87
C GLY A 88 -7.61 18.71 -13.03
N ASN A 89 -7.02 19.78 -13.58
CA ASN A 89 -7.39 20.31 -14.90
C ASN A 89 -6.59 19.64 -16.05
N GLU A 90 -5.69 18.72 -15.72
CA GLU A 90 -4.86 18.01 -16.68
C GLU A 90 -5.58 16.80 -17.28
N LEU A 91 -5.22 16.44 -18.52
CA LEU A 91 -5.64 15.17 -19.12
C LEU A 91 -5.13 14.00 -18.27
N ILE A 92 -6.04 13.07 -17.96
CA ILE A 92 -5.74 11.87 -17.18
C ILE A 92 -4.63 11.06 -17.87
N ASN A 93 -3.47 10.96 -17.22
CA ASN A 93 -2.36 10.14 -17.67
C ASN A 93 -2.24 8.89 -16.79
N ILE A 94 -2.66 7.75 -17.34
CA ILE A 94 -2.69 6.47 -16.62
C ILE A 94 -1.28 5.97 -16.25
N ASN A 95 -0.21 6.40 -16.93
CA ASN A 95 1.16 6.02 -16.60
C ASN A 95 1.64 6.76 -15.35
N LYS A 96 1.40 8.09 -15.30
CA LYS A 96 1.68 8.88 -14.09
C LYS A 96 0.85 8.39 -12.89
N LEU A 97 -0.42 8.06 -13.11
CA LEU A 97 -1.27 7.53 -12.03
C LEU A 97 -0.79 6.15 -11.55
N SER A 98 -0.33 5.27 -12.44
CA SER A 98 0.21 3.96 -12.02
C SER A 98 1.51 4.04 -11.22
N GLU A 99 2.24 5.15 -11.28
CA GLU A 99 3.43 5.37 -10.44
C GLU A 99 3.06 5.75 -8.99
N ARG A 100 1.82 6.20 -8.76
CA ARG A 100 1.33 6.67 -7.45
C ARG A 100 0.32 5.73 -6.79
N TYR A 101 -0.55 5.11 -7.58
CA TYR A 101 -1.70 4.34 -7.09
C TYR A 101 -1.55 2.85 -7.40
N LEU A 102 -1.49 2.05 -6.34
CA LEU A 102 -1.27 0.60 -6.41
C LEU A 102 -2.35 -0.11 -7.23
N SER A 103 -3.62 0.27 -7.06
CA SER A 103 -4.76 -0.32 -7.80
C SER A 103 -4.57 -0.23 -9.31
N ILE A 104 -4.03 0.88 -9.81
CA ILE A 104 -3.78 1.10 -11.24
C ILE A 104 -2.56 0.30 -11.70
N TYR A 105 -1.48 0.30 -10.91
CA TYR A 105 -0.30 -0.52 -11.17
C TYR A 105 -0.65 -2.03 -11.24
N ILE A 106 -1.35 -2.53 -10.22
CA ILE A 106 -1.82 -3.92 -10.14
C ILE A 106 -2.73 -4.25 -11.31
N LYS A 107 -3.66 -3.35 -11.67
CA LYS A 107 -4.55 -3.59 -12.82
C LYS A 107 -3.77 -3.77 -14.12
N LYS A 108 -2.72 -2.97 -14.34
CA LYS A 108 -1.85 -3.12 -15.52
C LYS A 108 -1.13 -4.47 -15.51
N ARG A 109 -0.55 -4.88 -14.38
CA ARG A 109 0.14 -6.17 -14.25
C ARG A 109 -0.79 -7.37 -14.39
N THR A 110 -1.95 -7.33 -13.74
CA THR A 110 -2.91 -8.44 -13.79
C THR A 110 -3.48 -8.63 -15.21
N ASN A 111 -3.63 -7.56 -15.99
CA ASN A 111 -4.07 -7.65 -17.39
C ASN A 111 -3.05 -8.34 -18.32
N THR A 112 -1.78 -8.52 -17.91
CA THR A 112 -0.80 -9.28 -18.70
C THR A 112 -0.78 -10.77 -18.35
N LEU A 113 -1.56 -11.20 -17.37
CA LEU A 113 -1.65 -12.59 -16.94
C LEU A 113 -2.80 -13.30 -17.67
N SER A 114 -2.55 -14.52 -18.12
CA SER A 114 -3.59 -15.45 -18.57
C SER A 114 -4.46 -15.95 -17.40
N GLU A 115 -5.60 -16.54 -17.72
CA GLU A 115 -6.53 -17.09 -16.71
C GLU A 115 -5.87 -18.14 -15.80
N ASN A 116 -5.04 -19.02 -16.36
CA ASN A 116 -4.30 -20.01 -15.58
C ASN A 116 -3.32 -19.35 -14.60
N GLU A 117 -2.69 -18.26 -15.01
CA GLU A 117 -1.73 -17.53 -14.17
C GLU A 117 -2.44 -16.74 -13.08
N LEU A 118 -3.61 -16.17 -13.37
CA LEU A 118 -4.48 -15.56 -12.35
C LEU A 118 -4.97 -16.60 -11.34
N SER A 119 -5.34 -17.80 -11.81
CA SER A 119 -5.71 -18.91 -10.93
C SER A 119 -4.55 -19.31 -10.01
N LYS A 120 -3.33 -19.44 -10.55
CA LYS A 120 -2.12 -19.70 -9.75
C LYS A 120 -1.86 -18.59 -8.72
N LEU A 121 -2.01 -17.31 -9.10
CA LEU A 121 -1.87 -16.18 -8.20
C LEU A 121 -2.84 -16.27 -7.01
N ASN A 122 -4.11 -16.57 -7.27
CA ASN A 122 -5.13 -16.70 -6.22
C ASN A 122 -4.89 -17.92 -5.29
N GLN A 123 -4.41 -19.02 -5.86
CA GLN A 123 -3.99 -20.20 -5.07
C GLN A 123 -2.82 -19.85 -4.15
N LEU A 124 -1.83 -19.11 -4.64
CA LEU A 124 -0.70 -18.64 -3.84
C LEU A 124 -1.12 -17.65 -2.76
N ASP A 125 -2.06 -16.75 -3.05
CA ASP A 125 -2.61 -15.87 -2.03
C ASP A 125 -3.24 -16.66 -0.88
N SER A 126 -4.05 -17.65 -1.23
CA SER A 126 -4.74 -18.50 -0.26
C SER A 126 -3.75 -19.29 0.59
N SER A 127 -2.72 -19.90 -0.01
CA SER A 127 -1.74 -20.71 0.72
C SER A 127 -0.81 -19.87 1.61
N LEU A 128 -0.50 -18.64 1.19
CA LEU A 128 0.42 -17.74 1.89
C LEU A 128 -0.31 -16.70 2.75
N LYS A 129 -1.62 -16.82 2.97
CA LYS A 129 -2.45 -15.79 3.63
C LYS A 129 -1.94 -15.39 5.02
N ALA A 130 -1.47 -16.38 5.79
CA ALA A 130 -0.93 -16.20 7.13
C ALA A 130 0.59 -15.90 7.14
N LYS A 131 1.21 -15.74 5.96
CA LYS A 131 2.64 -15.46 5.81
C LYS A 131 2.86 -14.03 5.32
N SER A 132 3.89 -13.40 5.86
CA SER A 132 4.37 -12.11 5.40
C SER A 132 5.15 -12.27 4.10
N LEU A 133 4.82 -11.43 3.12
CA LEU A 133 5.61 -11.22 1.90
C LEU A 133 6.57 -10.03 2.04
N GLU A 134 6.59 -9.35 3.18
CA GLU A 134 7.55 -8.28 3.52
C GLU A 134 8.91 -8.87 3.92
N VAL A 135 9.52 -9.61 2.98
CA VAL A 135 10.80 -10.28 3.17
C VAL A 135 11.77 -9.94 2.04
N ASN A 136 13.03 -10.34 2.17
CA ASN A 136 14.02 -10.18 1.11
C ASN A 136 13.72 -11.13 -0.07
N MET A 137 12.96 -10.63 -1.05
CA MET A 137 12.54 -11.38 -2.24
C MET A 137 13.72 -11.81 -3.12
N LEU A 138 14.81 -11.03 -3.18
CA LEU A 138 16.01 -11.42 -3.91
C LEU A 138 16.66 -12.66 -3.27
N SER A 139 16.73 -12.72 -1.95
CA SER A 139 17.26 -13.89 -1.25
C SER A 139 16.41 -15.13 -1.47
N LEU A 140 15.08 -15.01 -1.51
CA LEU A 140 14.19 -16.12 -1.85
C LEU A 140 14.40 -16.62 -3.28
N TRP A 141 14.52 -15.68 -4.22
CA TRP A 141 14.78 -15.97 -5.62
C TRP A 141 16.08 -16.75 -5.82
N GLU A 142 17.16 -16.33 -5.13
CA GLU A 142 18.44 -17.03 -5.17
C GLU A 142 18.34 -18.45 -4.58
N LYS A 143 17.65 -18.61 -3.46
CA LYS A 143 17.48 -19.93 -2.81
C LYS A 143 16.67 -20.89 -3.68
N LEU A 144 15.67 -20.41 -4.41
CA LEU A 144 14.88 -21.24 -5.33
C LEU A 144 15.67 -21.77 -6.53
N LYS A 145 16.84 -21.22 -6.86
CA LYS A 145 17.69 -21.77 -7.94
C LYS A 145 18.34 -23.11 -7.57
N TYR A 146 18.52 -23.35 -6.28
CA TYR A 146 19.25 -24.49 -5.75
C TYR A 146 18.35 -25.47 -5.00
N ASN A 147 17.04 -25.26 -5.09
CA ASN A 147 15.99 -26.06 -4.46
C ASN A 147 15.35 -26.95 -5.53
#